data_AF-A0A0F9C4X6-F1
#
_entry.id   AF-A0A0F9C4X6-F1
#
_cell.length_a   1.000
_cell.length_b   1.000
_cell.length_c   1.000
_cell.angle_alpha   90.00
_cell.angle_beta   90.00
_cell.angle_gamma   90.00
#
_symmetry.space_group_name_H-M   'P 1'
#
loop_
_entity.id
_entity.type
_entity.pdbx_description
1 polymer ?
#
loop_
_entity_poly.entity_id
_entity_poly.type
_entity_poly.pdbx_seq_one_letter_code
_entity_poly.pdbx_strand_id
1 'polypeptide(L)'
;MGQDMATRKSTKRKPQPNGRSTRAKKKNGRPTKFKPEYLEQAYKLCLLGATDEEMADFFGVRVTTIDNWKKKRKKFLGAVKRGKIDADANVAESLYKRACGYEHPEDKIFCTDGNVTTVATTKHYPPDTAAAFIWLKNRAGWTDKRDVNLSGEVILKPPKIA
;
A
#
# COMPACT_ATOMS: atom_id res chain seq x y z
N MET A 1 -98.03 16.32 5.08
CA MET A 1 -96.91 16.51 6.03
C MET A 1 -96.20 15.16 6.20
N GLY A 2 -95.10 14.92 5.48
CA GLY A 2 -93.74 14.78 6.06
C GLY A 2 -93.34 13.30 6.00
N GLN A 3 -92.49 12.85 5.06
CA GLN A 3 -91.02 12.73 5.21
C GLN A 3 -90.68 11.94 6.51
N ASP A 4 -90.05 10.76 6.49
CA ASP A 4 -88.72 10.52 5.92
C ASP A 4 -88.40 9.03 5.71
N MET A 5 -87.75 8.75 4.58
CA MET A 5 -87.07 7.47 4.31
C MET A 5 -85.81 7.35 5.18
N ALA A 6 -85.77 6.35 6.07
CA ALA A 6 -84.56 6.02 6.82
C ALA A 6 -83.54 5.30 5.91
N THR A 7 -82.66 6.08 5.28
CA THR A 7 -81.49 5.60 4.54
C THR A 7 -80.46 4.98 5.49
N ARG A 8 -80.09 3.72 5.26
CA ARG A 8 -78.96 3.06 5.93
C ARG A 8 -77.66 3.79 5.55
N LYS A 9 -77.16 4.65 6.43
CA LYS A 9 -75.81 5.24 6.31
C LYS A 9 -74.76 4.13 6.42
N SER A 10 -74.09 3.85 5.30
CA SER A 10 -72.83 3.13 5.24
C SER A 10 -71.79 3.82 6.13
N THR A 11 -71.43 3.19 7.24
CA THR A 11 -70.31 3.62 8.08
C THR A 11 -69.01 3.30 7.35
N LYS A 12 -68.45 4.30 6.65
CA LYS A 12 -67.08 4.25 6.14
C LYS A 12 -66.11 3.99 7.29
N ARG A 13 -65.58 2.76 7.39
CA ARG A 13 -64.43 2.45 8.25
C ARG A 13 -63.23 3.27 7.77
N LYS A 14 -62.71 4.16 8.63
CA LYS A 14 -61.41 4.83 8.39
C LYS A 14 -60.31 3.75 8.32
N PRO A 15 -59.44 3.74 7.30
CA PRO A 15 -58.28 2.87 7.32
C PRO A 15 -57.30 3.36 8.40
N GLN A 16 -56.90 2.46 9.29
CA GLN A 16 -55.85 2.69 10.27
C GLN A 16 -54.52 2.90 9.52
N PRO A 17 -53.71 3.93 9.83
CA PRO A 17 -52.40 4.09 9.21
C PRO A 17 -51.50 2.96 9.72
N ASN A 18 -51.20 1.99 8.87
CA ASN A 18 -50.22 0.94 9.13
C ASN A 18 -48.81 1.56 9.09
N GLY A 19 -48.47 2.29 10.15
CA GLY A 19 -47.16 2.87 10.38
C GLY A 19 -46.15 1.77 10.67
N ARG A 20 -45.60 1.13 9.63
CA ARG A 20 -44.35 0.39 9.75
C ARG A 20 -43.27 1.39 10.14
N SER A 21 -43.01 1.49 11.44
CA SER A 21 -41.85 2.18 12.00
C SER A 21 -40.60 1.69 11.25
N THR A 22 -40.06 2.54 10.38
CA THR A 22 -38.74 2.33 9.80
C THR A 22 -37.73 2.51 10.91
N ARG A 23 -37.45 1.42 11.64
CA ARG A 23 -36.43 1.41 12.68
C ARG A 23 -35.10 1.78 12.03
N ALA A 24 -34.69 3.03 12.19
CA ALA A 24 -33.41 3.52 11.72
C ALA A 24 -32.32 2.60 12.28
N LYS A 25 -31.57 1.93 11.39
CA LYS A 25 -30.44 1.07 11.77
C LYS A 25 -29.45 1.94 12.55
N LYS A 26 -29.37 1.72 13.87
CA LYS A 26 -28.34 2.34 14.70
C LYS A 26 -26.98 1.92 14.12
N LYS A 27 -26.16 2.89 13.70
CA LYS A 27 -24.78 2.67 13.24
C LYS A 27 -23.89 2.31 14.45
N ASN A 28 -24.13 1.16 15.08
CA ASN A 28 -23.32 0.67 16.20
C ASN A 28 -22.06 -0.07 15.69
N GLY A 29 -21.24 0.64 14.90
CA GLY A 29 -19.89 0.19 14.59
C GLY A 29 -18.90 0.85 15.55
N ARG A 30 -17.92 0.09 16.05
CA ARG A 30 -16.74 0.67 16.72
C ARG A 30 -16.17 1.76 15.81
N PRO A 31 -15.96 3.01 16.28
CA PRO A 31 -15.44 4.08 15.44
C PRO A 31 -14.12 3.63 14.82
N THR A 32 -14.01 3.77 13.49
CA THR A 32 -12.79 3.36 12.80
C THR A 32 -11.67 4.29 13.22
N LYS A 33 -10.54 3.74 13.70
CA LYS A 33 -9.32 4.50 14.02
C LYS A 33 -8.73 5.29 12.84
N PHE A 34 -9.27 5.11 11.63
CA PHE A 34 -8.73 5.70 10.41
C PHE A 34 -9.06 7.19 10.30
N LYS A 35 -8.02 8.00 10.09
CA LYS A 35 -8.13 9.42 9.76
C LYS A 35 -7.78 9.65 8.28
N PRO A 36 -8.42 10.61 7.58
CA PRO A 36 -8.08 10.95 6.20
C PRO A 36 -6.60 11.36 6.01
N GLU A 37 -5.99 11.98 7.03
CA GLU A 37 -4.56 12.35 7.06
C GLU A 37 -3.61 11.16 6.78
N TYR A 38 -4.03 9.94 7.14
CA TYR A 38 -3.24 8.73 6.94
C TYR A 38 -3.03 8.39 5.47
N LEU A 39 -3.82 8.96 4.54
CA LEU A 39 -3.60 8.80 3.11
C LEU A 39 -2.27 9.41 2.67
N GLU A 40 -2.04 10.67 3.04
CA GLU A 40 -0.83 11.40 2.70
C GLU A 40 0.38 10.84 3.46
N GLN A 41 0.20 10.46 4.72
CA GLN A 41 1.27 9.85 5.51
C GLN A 41 1.67 8.48 4.95
N ALA A 42 0.71 7.62 4.59
CA ALA A 42 1.01 6.32 3.99
C ALA A 42 1.71 6.46 2.62
N TYR A 43 1.31 7.44 1.80
CA TYR A 43 2.00 7.74 0.55
C TYR A 43 3.47 8.11 0.79
N LYS A 44 3.72 9.06 1.71
CA LYS A 44 5.09 9.51 2.04
C LYS A 44 5.94 8.39 2.64
N LEU A 45 5.37 7.56 3.51
CA LEU A 45 6.06 6.41 4.08
C LEU A 45 6.44 5.39 2.99
N CYS A 46 5.53 5.09 2.07
CA CYS A 46 5.82 4.20 0.95
C CYS A 46 6.89 4.78 0.00
N LEU A 47 6.89 6.10 -0.21
CA LEU A 47 7.91 6.78 -1.01
C LEU A 47 9.31 6.67 -0.37
N LEU A 48 9.38 6.61 0.95
CA LEU A 48 10.62 6.35 1.70
C LEU A 48 11.03 4.87 1.71
N GLY A 49 10.25 3.99 1.08
CA GLY A 49 10.51 2.55 1.04
C GLY A 49 10.01 1.78 2.26
N ALA A 50 9.16 2.38 3.11
CA ALA A 50 8.64 1.70 4.29
C ALA A 50 7.79 0.47 3.93
N THR A 51 8.02 -0.60 4.67
CA THR A 51 7.23 -1.83 4.62
C THR A 51 5.87 -1.64 5.28
N ASP A 52 4.94 -2.57 5.02
CA ASP A 52 3.62 -2.53 5.65
C ASP A 52 3.69 -2.75 7.18
N GLU A 53 4.77 -3.38 7.67
CA GLU A 53 5.08 -3.57 9.09
C GLU A 53 5.52 -2.27 9.75
N GLU A 54 6.52 -1.59 9.19
CA GLU A 54 7.01 -0.30 9.68
C GLU A 54 5.91 0.77 9.62
N MET A 55 5.09 0.75 8.58
CA MET A 55 3.92 1.62 8.48
C MET A 55 2.89 1.32 9.59
N ALA A 56 2.70 0.05 9.95
CA ALA A 56 1.80 -0.33 11.05
C ALA A 56 2.33 0.17 12.41
N ASP A 57 3.63 0.03 12.63
CA ASP A 57 4.32 0.54 13.82
C ASP A 57 4.23 2.06 13.93
N PHE A 58 4.45 2.79 12.82
CA PHE A 58 4.31 4.24 12.76
C PHE A 58 2.91 4.72 13.17
N PHE A 59 1.86 4.01 12.72
CA PHE A 59 0.47 4.34 13.07
C PHE A 59 0.03 3.77 14.42
N GLY A 60 0.87 2.98 15.11
CA GLY A 60 0.51 2.31 16.36
C GLY A 60 -0.66 1.34 16.18
N VAL A 61 -0.75 0.68 15.02
CA VAL A 61 -1.79 -0.30 14.70
C VAL A 61 -1.17 -1.63 14.33
N ARG A 62 -1.96 -2.71 14.36
CA ARG A 62 -1.48 -3.99 13.82
C ARG A 62 -1.48 -3.97 12.31
N VAL A 63 -0.57 -4.73 11.68
CA VAL A 63 -0.49 -4.95 10.22
C VAL A 63 -1.85 -5.34 9.63
N THR A 64 -2.60 -6.20 10.32
CA THR A 64 -3.96 -6.60 9.91
C THR A 64 -4.93 -5.42 9.80
N THR A 65 -4.71 -4.34 10.56
CA THR A 65 -5.50 -3.10 10.47
C THR A 65 -5.18 -2.35 9.18
N ILE A 66 -3.92 -2.29 8.78
CA ILE A 66 -3.48 -1.73 7.49
C ILE A 66 -4.07 -2.54 6.34
N ASP A 67 -4.04 -3.87 6.41
CA ASP A 67 -4.67 -4.74 5.40
C ASP A 67 -6.17 -4.50 5.28
N ASN A 68 -6.84 -4.34 6.42
CA ASN A 68 -8.25 -4.00 6.45
C ASN A 68 -8.51 -2.60 5.85
N TRP A 69 -7.62 -1.63 6.05
CA TRP A 69 -7.73 -0.31 5.42
C TRP A 69 -7.55 -0.39 3.90
N LYS A 70 -6.56 -1.16 3.42
CA LYS A 70 -6.35 -1.44 1.99
C LYS A 70 -7.59 -2.06 1.34
N LYS A 71 -8.23 -3.04 2.00
CA LYS A 71 -9.45 -3.71 1.49
C LYS A 71 -10.68 -2.80 1.50
N LYS A 72 -10.89 -2.04 2.58
CA LYS A 72 -12.11 -1.23 2.78
C LYS A 72 -12.06 0.13 2.08
N ARG A 73 -10.88 0.70 1.85
CA ARG A 73 -10.70 2.07 1.36
C ARG A 73 -9.81 2.11 0.12
N LYS A 74 -10.43 2.14 -1.06
CA LYS A 74 -9.73 2.20 -2.36
C LYS A 74 -8.72 3.37 -2.44
N LYS A 75 -9.03 4.54 -1.85
CA LYS A 75 -8.11 5.69 -1.81
C LYS A 75 -6.82 5.39 -1.04
N PHE A 76 -6.90 4.66 0.06
CA PHE A 76 -5.73 4.28 0.85
C PHE A 76 -4.86 3.27 0.10
N LEU A 77 -5.49 2.27 -0.51
CA LEU A 77 -4.78 1.35 -1.39
C LEU A 77 -4.11 2.07 -2.56
N GLY A 78 -4.79 3.04 -3.17
CA GLY A 78 -4.22 3.86 -4.25
C GLY A 78 -3.01 4.67 -3.81
N ALA A 79 -3.06 5.29 -2.63
CA ALA A 79 -1.93 6.03 -2.05
C ALA A 79 -0.70 5.14 -1.82
N VAL A 80 -0.90 3.97 -1.20
CA VAL A 80 0.17 2.98 -0.95
C VAL A 80 0.76 2.47 -2.27
N LYS A 81 -0.08 2.09 -3.24
CA LYS A 81 0.38 1.60 -4.54
C LYS A 81 1.21 2.65 -5.28
N ARG A 82 0.72 3.90 -5.32
CA ARG A 82 1.42 5.01 -5.97
C ARG A 82 2.78 5.25 -5.31
N GLY A 83 2.83 5.32 -3.99
CA GLY A 83 4.09 5.51 -3.26
C GLY A 83 5.11 4.39 -3.53
N LYS A 84 4.67 3.13 -3.60
CA LYS A 84 5.55 2.00 -3.97
C LYS A 84 6.06 2.09 -5.40
N ILE A 85 5.19 2.40 -6.36
CA ILE A 85 5.58 2.59 -7.77
C ILE A 85 6.60 3.72 -7.90
N ASP A 86 6.37 4.84 -7.22
CA ASP A 86 7.28 5.99 -7.28
C ASP A 86 8.63 5.68 -6.62
N ALA A 87 8.64 4.94 -5.50
CA ALA A 87 9.87 4.46 -4.87
C ALA A 87 10.64 3.51 -5.80
N ASP A 88 9.96 2.52 -6.38
CA ASP A 88 10.55 1.58 -7.34
C ASP A 88 11.10 2.30 -8.57
N ALA A 89 10.40 3.34 -9.06
CA ALA A 89 10.83 4.16 -10.18
C ALA A 89 12.12 4.94 -9.88
N ASN A 90 12.25 5.50 -8.67
CA ASN A 90 13.48 6.21 -8.25
C ASN A 90 14.69 5.26 -8.18
N VAL A 91 14.48 4.04 -7.68
CA VAL A 91 15.52 3.01 -7.67
C VAL A 91 15.88 2.59 -9.08
N ALA A 92 14.89 2.39 -9.96
CA ALA A 92 15.11 2.06 -11.36
C ALA A 92 15.90 3.16 -12.10
N GLU A 93 15.59 4.44 -11.87
CA GLU A 93 16.32 5.57 -12.45
C GLU A 93 17.78 5.60 -11.97
N SER A 94 17.99 5.43 -10.67
CA SER A 94 19.34 5.40 -10.08
C SER A 94 20.16 4.22 -10.58
N LEU A 95 19.52 3.05 -10.72
CA LEU A 95 20.15 1.85 -11.27
C LEU A 95 20.52 2.06 -12.75
N TYR A 96 19.64 2.68 -13.54
CA TYR A 96 19.92 3.01 -14.94
C TYR A 96 21.11 3.97 -15.08
N LYS A 97 21.15 5.04 -14.29
CA LYS A 97 22.30 5.97 -14.25
C LYS A 97 23.61 5.25 -13.94
N ARG A 98 23.61 4.33 -12.98
CA ARG A 98 24.78 3.52 -12.63
C ARG A 98 25.14 2.47 -13.70
N ALA A 99 24.15 1.94 -14.41
CA ALA A 99 24.37 1.01 -15.53
C ALA A 99 25.01 1.72 -16.75
N CYS A 100 24.64 2.96 -17.05
CA CYS A 100 25.23 3.75 -18.13
C CYS A 100 26.56 4.42 -17.74
N GLY A 101 26.79 4.63 -16.44
CA GLY A 101 27.81 5.54 -15.95
C GLY A 101 27.24 6.96 -15.82
N TYR A 102 27.69 7.69 -14.80
CA TYR A 102 27.22 9.05 -14.55
C TYR A 102 28.33 9.90 -13.92
N GLU A 103 28.19 11.20 -14.08
CA GLU A 103 29.10 12.18 -13.51
C GLU A 103 28.41 12.88 -12.34
N HIS A 104 29.17 13.12 -11.27
CA HIS A 104 28.69 13.85 -10.10
C HIS A 104 29.69 14.97 -9.76
N PRO A 105 29.22 16.23 -9.61
CA PRO A 105 30.07 17.30 -9.11
C PRO A 105 30.43 17.01 -7.64
N GLU A 106 31.72 17.02 -7.34
CA GLU A 106 32.26 16.81 -6.00
C GLU A 106 33.21 17.98 -5.67
N ASP A 107 32.96 18.65 -4.55
CA ASP A 107 33.84 19.70 -4.06
C ASP A 107 34.95 19.06 -3.22
N LYS A 108 36.17 19.07 -3.75
CA LYS A 108 37.34 18.58 -3.01
C LYS A 108 37.92 19.73 -2.19
N ILE A 109 37.84 19.57 -0.88
CA ILE A 109 38.38 20.52 0.10
C ILE A 109 39.83 20.14 0.38
N PHE A 110 40.76 20.98 -0.04
CA PHE A 110 42.18 20.86 0.31
C PHE A 110 42.51 21.86 1.42
N CYS A 111 43.25 21.42 2.43
CA CYS A 111 43.75 22.29 3.49
C CYS A 111 45.27 22.35 3.37
N THR A 112 45.78 23.46 2.85
CA THR A 112 47.22 23.72 2.74
C THR A 112 47.52 24.97 3.55
N ASP A 113 48.41 24.86 4.53
CA ASP A 113 48.89 25.97 5.38
C ASP A 113 47.79 26.83 6.02
N GLY A 114 46.76 26.19 6.57
CA GLY A 114 45.66 26.86 7.29
C GLY A 114 44.62 27.55 6.41
N ASN A 115 44.78 27.51 5.09
CA ASN A 115 43.80 28.02 4.13
C ASN A 115 43.01 26.86 3.52
N VAL A 116 41.68 26.92 3.67
CA VAL A 116 40.74 25.96 3.09
C VAL A 116 40.46 26.37 1.64
N THR A 117 40.95 25.58 0.67
CA THR A 117 40.68 25.79 -0.75
C THR A 117 39.70 24.72 -1.25
N THR A 118 38.53 25.16 -1.72
CA THR A 118 37.52 24.27 -2.32
C THR A 118 37.71 24.26 -3.84
N VAL A 119 38.02 23.10 -4.42
CA VAL A 119 38.14 22.92 -5.87
C VAL A 119 36.97 22.07 -6.36
N ALA A 120 36.10 22.67 -7.17
CA ALA A 120 35.02 21.96 -7.84
C ALA A 120 35.60 20.94 -8.83
N THR A 121 35.35 19.65 -8.60
CA THR A 121 35.84 18.56 -9.44
C THR A 121 34.68 17.68 -9.90
N THR A 122 34.60 17.36 -11.19
CA THR A 122 33.61 16.39 -11.67
C THR A 122 34.15 14.97 -11.50
N LYS A 123 33.49 14.14 -10.68
CA LYS A 123 33.83 12.74 -10.50
C LYS A 123 33.01 11.88 -11.45
N HIS A 124 33.70 11.21 -12.36
CA HIS A 124 33.11 10.25 -13.29
C HIS A 124 33.01 8.86 -12.65
N TYR A 125 31.79 8.32 -12.59
CA TYR A 125 31.53 6.95 -12.19
C TYR A 125 31.34 6.08 -13.44
N PRO A 126 32.24 5.12 -13.72
CA PRO A 126 32.12 4.27 -14.89
C PRO A 126 30.86 3.38 -14.81
N PRO A 127 30.38 2.90 -15.97
CA PRO A 127 29.27 1.96 -16.01
C PRO A 127 29.59 0.70 -15.21
N ASP A 128 28.63 0.28 -14.38
CA ASP A 128 28.74 -0.94 -13.60
C ASP A 128 28.10 -2.12 -14.35
N THR A 129 28.89 -3.16 -14.60
CA THR A 129 28.47 -4.34 -15.38
C THR A 129 27.36 -5.13 -14.70
N ALA A 130 27.35 -5.19 -13.36
CA ALA A 130 26.29 -5.87 -12.61
C ALA A 130 24.98 -5.07 -12.68
N ALA A 131 25.04 -3.74 -12.57
CA ALA A 131 23.87 -2.88 -12.76
C ALA A 131 23.29 -3.01 -14.18
N ALA A 132 24.16 -3.03 -15.21
CA ALA A 132 23.75 -3.24 -16.58
C ALA A 132 23.10 -4.62 -16.79
N PHE A 133 23.67 -5.68 -16.21
CA PHE A 133 23.11 -7.02 -16.25
C PHE A 133 21.72 -7.10 -15.60
N ILE A 134 21.57 -6.56 -14.38
CA ILE A 134 20.29 -6.52 -13.66
C ILE A 134 19.24 -5.74 -14.46
N TRP A 135 19.61 -4.59 -15.01
CA TRP A 135 18.72 -3.78 -15.83
C TRP A 135 18.22 -4.51 -17.07
N LEU A 136 19.14 -5.11 -17.84
CA LEU A 136 18.80 -5.88 -19.04
C LEU A 136 17.91 -7.07 -18.70
N LYS A 137 18.22 -7.78 -17.61
CA LYS A 137 17.42 -8.92 -17.15
C LYS A 137 15.98 -8.52 -16.81
N ASN A 138 15.80 -7.43 -16.08
CA ASN A 138 14.49 -6.92 -15.71
C ASN A 138 13.65 -6.51 -16.93
N ARG A 139 14.29 -5.96 -17.98
CA ARG A 139 13.60 -5.50 -19.19
C ARG A 139 13.37 -6.60 -20.24
N ALA A 140 14.31 -7.53 -20.38
CA ALA A 140 14.22 -8.64 -21.33
C ALA A 140 13.32 -9.79 -20.83
N GLY A 141 12.82 -9.70 -19.60
CA GLY A 141 11.99 -10.75 -18.99
C GLY A 141 12.75 -12.04 -18.70
N TRP A 142 14.09 -11.96 -18.60
CA TRP A 142 14.92 -13.12 -18.38
C TRP A 142 14.90 -13.53 -16.90
N THR A 143 14.60 -14.79 -16.63
CA THR A 143 14.62 -15.37 -15.29
C THR A 143 15.75 -16.40 -15.21
N ASP A 144 16.46 -16.45 -14.09
CA ASP A 144 17.47 -17.50 -13.89
C ASP A 144 16.73 -18.81 -13.67
N LYS A 145 16.99 -19.82 -14.52
CA LYS A 145 16.58 -21.19 -14.24
C LYS A 145 17.45 -21.73 -13.10
N ARG A 146 16.81 -22.23 -12.05
CA ARG A 146 17.48 -22.96 -10.96
C ARG A 146 16.93 -24.37 -10.94
N ASP A 147 17.75 -25.33 -11.35
CA ASP A 147 17.45 -26.75 -11.18
C ASP A 147 17.98 -27.18 -9.81
N VAL A 148 17.07 -27.53 -8.90
CA VAL A 148 17.42 -28.01 -7.55
C VAL A 148 17.11 -29.50 -7.50
N ASN A 149 18.14 -30.34 -7.63
CA ASN A 149 18.02 -31.77 -7.37
C ASN A 149 18.17 -32.02 -5.86
N LEU A 150 17.08 -32.38 -5.19
CA LEU A 150 17.13 -32.88 -3.82
C LEU A 150 17.36 -34.40 -3.85
N SER A 151 18.58 -34.84 -3.59
CA SER A 151 18.88 -36.24 -3.28
C SER A 151 18.96 -36.41 -1.75
N GLY A 152 17.89 -36.93 -1.15
CA GLY A 152 17.85 -37.30 0.26
C GLY A 152 17.23 -38.68 0.44
N GLU A 153 17.80 -39.50 1.32
CA GLU A 153 17.16 -40.74 1.77
C GLU A 153 15.97 -40.43 2.68
N VAL A 154 14.79 -40.92 2.31
CA VAL A 154 13.59 -40.84 3.14
C VAL A 154 13.65 -41.97 4.16
N ILE A 155 14.13 -41.67 5.38
CA ILE A 155 14.08 -42.63 6.48
C ILE A 155 12.64 -42.68 7.01
N LEU A 156 11.86 -43.64 6.51
CA LEU A 156 10.52 -43.93 7.03
C LEU A 156 10.64 -44.59 8.42
N LYS A 157 10.38 -43.82 9.49
CA LYS A 157 10.20 -44.41 10.82
C LYS A 157 8.87 -45.19 10.83
N PRO A 158 8.86 -46.49 11.18
CA PRO A 158 7.63 -47.26 11.22
C PRO A 158 6.67 -46.70 12.29
N PRO A 159 5.35 -46.74 12.04
CA PRO A 159 4.36 -46.24 12.99
C PRO A 159 4.40 -47.09 14.27
N LYS A 160 4.41 -46.42 15.43
CA LYS A 160 4.25 -47.08 16.72
C LYS A 160 2.82 -47.61 16.81
N ILE A 161 2.67 -48.92 16.67
CA ILE A 161 1.41 -49.61 16.96
C ILE A 161 1.32 -49.67 18.49
N ALA A 162 0.25 -49.08 19.04
CA ALA A 162 -0.13 -49.14 20.45
C ALA A 162 -1.28 -50.13 20.61
#